data_AF-A0A7S2UVR4-F1
#
_entry.id   AF-A0A7S2UVR4-F1
#
_cell.length_a   1.000
_cell.length_b   1.000
_cell.length_c   1.000
_cell.angle_alpha   90.00
_cell.angle_beta   90.00
_cell.angle_gamma   90.00
#
_symmetry.space_group_name_H-M   'P 1'
#
loop_
_entity.id
_entity.type
_entity.pdbx_description
1 polymer ?
#
loop_
_entity_poly.entity_id
_entity_poly.type
_entity_poly.pdbx_seq_one_letter_code
_entity_poly.pdbx_strand_id
1 'polypeptide(L)'
;WAHAATSVLSDRIKIARKAAWPDINIAPQVLVSCESPDLGCHGGEIINAFKWMNENEITDETCAIYRARGHDNGEVCSSMSMCRNCNPGEACFIPAEYHVYHTDEYGEVSGEENMMQEIYQRGPIGCGISVPEDLETYTGGIFEDKTGDMDIVHAVSIVGYGVENGVKYWTVRNSWGSHWGEGGFFRVVRGVNNLNIESSCSWATPLDTWTHSIKHTTTYDEMHDPLNDATVYPFPQPVFTVDEKSEPSGKQSGCRVERNIFRDGEVKTVPHAWDLYQAEDLPSTWDWRNIEGVNYLSWTKNQHIPQYCGSCWAQGTTSALADRFNILHGMSDATPVGLDAQAVVNCQAGGSCDGGNPADVYHYAFHTGLPHASCMQYTALNLQDKMCQDIDVCRDCTWPPPAEGEDGLDGCTPVAHKKYYVSDYYSVSGAHNMKAEIYHHGPIGCGIQVTDEFENDYDGGIYS
;
A
#
# COMPACT_ATOMS: atom_id res chain seq x y z
N TRP A 1 -5.71 -15.04 5.60
CA TRP A 1 -4.68 -15.45 6.58
C TRP A 1 -3.40 -14.62 6.44
N ALA A 2 -2.76 -14.57 5.26
CA ALA A 2 -1.50 -13.83 5.04
C ALA A 2 -1.60 -12.34 5.42
N HIS A 3 -2.64 -11.63 4.94
CA HIS A 3 -2.87 -10.23 5.30
C HIS A 3 -2.97 -9.99 6.82
N ALA A 4 -3.61 -10.89 7.57
CA ALA A 4 -3.71 -10.76 9.02
C ALA A 4 -2.34 -10.92 9.67
N ALA A 5 -1.55 -11.93 9.26
CA ALA A 5 -0.21 -12.16 9.77
C ALA A 5 0.75 -11.00 9.46
N THR A 6 0.80 -10.54 8.21
CA THR A 6 1.70 -9.45 7.80
C THR A 6 1.30 -8.10 8.39
N SER A 7 0.00 -7.83 8.52
CA SER A 7 -0.49 -6.63 9.20
C SER A 7 -0.10 -6.60 10.67
N VAL A 8 -0.19 -7.74 11.38
CA VAL A 8 0.26 -7.86 12.76
C VAL A 8 1.75 -7.58 12.88
N LEU A 9 2.58 -8.19 12.04
CA LEU A 9 4.02 -7.99 12.08
C LEU A 9 4.40 -6.54 11.74
N SER A 10 3.78 -5.95 10.71
CA SER A 10 4.00 -4.56 10.30
C SER A 10 3.66 -3.57 11.42
N ASP A 11 2.50 -3.74 12.07
CA ASP A 11 2.10 -2.88 13.18
C ASP A 11 3.04 -3.03 14.37
N ARG A 12 3.49 -4.25 14.69
CA ARG A 12 4.43 -4.49 15.80
C ARG A 12 5.82 -3.91 15.50
N ILE A 13 6.29 -3.97 14.25
CA ILE A 13 7.50 -3.26 13.80
C ILE A 13 7.31 -1.76 13.99
N LYS A 14 6.16 -1.22 13.56
CA LYS A 14 5.83 0.21 13.72
C LYS A 14 5.82 0.64 15.19
N ILE A 15 5.25 -0.17 16.09
CA ILE A 15 5.26 0.07 17.54
C ILE A 15 6.69 0.04 18.09
N ALA A 16 7.47 -0.99 17.76
CA ALA A 16 8.86 -1.13 18.22
C ALA A 16 9.73 0.06 17.78
N ARG A 17 9.48 0.59 16.59
CA ARG A 17 10.18 1.73 16.00
C ARG A 17 9.57 3.09 16.35
N LYS A 18 8.52 3.13 17.19
CA LYS A 18 7.79 4.36 17.56
C LYS A 18 7.29 5.14 16.34
N ALA A 19 6.83 4.43 15.32
CA ALA A 19 6.40 4.97 14.04
C ALA A 19 7.45 5.85 13.33
N ALA A 20 8.75 5.61 13.59
CA ALA A 20 9.82 6.29 12.89
C ALA A 20 9.85 5.90 11.41
N TRP A 21 10.08 6.88 10.53
CA TRP A 21 10.25 6.65 9.11
C TRP A 21 11.41 5.68 8.82
N PRO A 22 11.33 4.87 7.75
CA PRO A 22 10.16 4.64 6.89
C PRO A 22 9.11 3.74 7.55
N ASP A 23 7.85 3.78 7.14
CA ASP A 23 6.92 2.70 7.47
C ASP A 23 7.40 1.40 6.76
N ILE A 24 7.30 0.26 7.45
CA ILE A 24 7.67 -1.07 6.94
C ILE A 24 6.38 -1.88 6.84
N ASN A 25 5.98 -2.24 5.62
CA ASN A 25 4.75 -2.98 5.35
C ASN A 25 5.12 -4.34 4.77
N ILE A 26 4.99 -5.38 5.57
CA ILE A 26 5.38 -6.74 5.20
C ILE A 26 4.49 -7.27 4.07
N ALA A 27 5.11 -7.80 3.02
CA ALA A 27 4.44 -8.25 1.81
C ALA A 27 3.64 -9.55 2.04
N PRO A 28 2.29 -9.53 2.02
CA PRO A 28 1.49 -10.75 2.07
C PRO A 28 1.69 -11.63 0.83
N GLN A 29 2.13 -11.04 -0.29
CA GLN A 29 2.39 -11.75 -1.54
C GLN A 29 3.45 -12.85 -1.35
N VAL A 30 4.49 -12.59 -0.57
CA VAL A 30 5.55 -13.57 -0.32
C VAL A 30 4.98 -14.81 0.37
N LEU A 31 4.11 -14.62 1.37
CA LEU A 31 3.49 -15.74 2.09
C LEU A 31 2.59 -16.56 1.16
N VAL A 32 1.69 -15.92 0.40
CA VAL A 32 0.80 -16.69 -0.51
C VAL A 32 1.59 -17.37 -1.63
N SER A 33 2.73 -16.82 -2.05
CA SER A 33 3.60 -17.43 -3.06
C SER A 33 4.49 -18.54 -2.52
N CYS A 34 4.93 -18.50 -1.26
CA CYS A 34 6.06 -19.32 -0.79
C CYS A 34 5.89 -20.01 0.57
N GLU A 35 4.93 -19.59 1.38
CA GLU A 35 4.60 -20.33 2.60
C GLU A 35 3.93 -21.65 2.21
N SER A 36 4.42 -22.74 2.82
CA SER A 36 3.86 -24.08 2.73
C SER A 36 4.03 -24.69 4.12
N PRO A 37 2.99 -25.30 4.72
CA PRO A 37 1.97 -26.11 4.06
C PRO A 37 0.60 -25.46 3.77
N ASP A 38 0.40 -24.15 3.99
CA ASP A 38 -0.89 -23.55 3.66
C ASP A 38 -1.14 -23.53 2.14
N LEU A 39 -2.38 -23.22 1.74
CA LEU A 39 -2.87 -23.39 0.38
C LEU A 39 -2.93 -22.07 -0.39
N GLY A 40 -1.96 -21.17 -0.15
CA GLY A 40 -1.85 -19.88 -0.84
C GLY A 40 -3.16 -19.08 -0.83
N CYS A 41 -3.76 -18.83 -1.98
CA CYS A 41 -5.05 -18.13 -2.11
C CYS A 41 -6.26 -18.96 -1.66
N HIS A 42 -6.13 -20.28 -1.50
CA HIS A 42 -7.22 -21.17 -1.05
C HIS A 42 -7.33 -21.36 0.48
N GLY A 43 -6.52 -20.65 1.27
CA GLY A 43 -6.61 -20.64 2.73
C GLY A 43 -5.31 -20.97 3.42
N GLY A 44 -5.26 -20.71 4.73
CA GLY A 44 -4.06 -20.88 5.54
C GLY A 44 -4.25 -20.41 6.97
N GLU A 45 -3.23 -20.62 7.79
CA GLU A 45 -3.24 -20.39 9.23
C GLU A 45 -2.25 -19.28 9.62
N ILE A 46 -2.68 -18.38 10.51
CA ILE A 46 -1.85 -17.25 10.94
C ILE A 46 -0.58 -17.75 11.65
N ILE A 47 -0.67 -18.84 12.42
CA ILE A 47 0.47 -19.40 13.13
C ILE A 47 1.54 -19.97 12.18
N ASN A 48 1.13 -20.56 11.06
CA ASN A 48 2.05 -21.10 10.05
C ASN A 48 2.81 -19.95 9.38
N ALA A 49 2.13 -18.85 9.06
CA ALA A 49 2.77 -17.64 8.57
C ALA A 49 3.86 -17.11 9.53
N PHE A 50 3.57 -17.01 10.83
CA PHE A 50 4.55 -16.55 11.81
C PHE A 50 5.73 -17.50 11.94
N LYS A 51 5.48 -18.81 11.98
CA LYS A 51 6.54 -19.81 11.98
C LYS A 51 7.41 -19.69 10.73
N TRP A 52 6.81 -19.53 9.55
CA TRP A 52 7.53 -19.40 8.31
C TRP A 52 8.43 -18.15 8.31
N MET A 53 7.94 -17.01 8.79
CA MET A 53 8.73 -15.77 8.92
C MET A 53 9.82 -15.84 10.01
N ASN A 54 9.79 -16.84 10.91
CA ASN A 54 10.86 -17.12 11.85
C ASN A 54 11.97 -17.94 11.20
N GLU A 55 11.58 -18.90 10.35
CA GLU A 55 12.48 -19.85 9.69
C GLU A 55 13.03 -19.31 8.36
N ASN A 56 12.40 -18.29 7.78
CA ASN A 56 12.71 -17.71 6.47
C ASN A 56 12.68 -16.18 6.50
N GLU A 57 13.21 -15.56 5.45
CA GLU A 57 13.19 -14.11 5.25
C GLU A 57 11.84 -13.66 4.67
N ILE A 58 11.27 -12.59 5.23
CA ILE A 58 10.10 -11.90 4.65
C ILE A 58 10.51 -10.49 4.23
N THR A 59 9.92 -9.98 3.14
CA THR A 59 10.25 -8.66 2.56
C THR A 59 9.11 -7.67 2.71
N ASP A 60 9.40 -6.40 2.41
CA ASP A 60 8.42 -5.33 2.34
C ASP A 60 7.62 -5.37 1.03
N GLU A 61 6.41 -4.80 1.02
CA GLU A 61 5.50 -4.68 -0.13
C GLU A 61 6.18 -4.14 -1.39
N THR A 62 7.19 -3.28 -1.25
CA THR A 62 7.96 -2.75 -2.37
C THR A 62 8.86 -3.77 -3.07
N CYS A 63 9.08 -4.95 -2.48
CA CYS A 63 9.78 -6.08 -3.09
C CYS A 63 8.81 -7.05 -3.81
N ALA A 64 7.60 -7.22 -3.28
CA ALA A 64 6.63 -8.19 -3.75
C ALA A 64 5.19 -7.68 -3.52
N ILE A 65 4.71 -6.86 -4.47
CA ILE A 65 3.38 -6.26 -4.38
C ILE A 65 2.28 -7.32 -4.48
N TYR A 66 1.18 -7.15 -3.75
CA TYR A 66 0.06 -8.09 -3.75
C TYR A 66 -0.62 -8.21 -5.13
N ARG A 67 -0.77 -9.46 -5.61
CA ARG A 67 -1.36 -9.82 -6.92
C ARG A 67 -2.61 -10.68 -6.81
N ALA A 68 -3.02 -11.05 -5.60
CA ALA A 68 -4.12 -11.99 -5.35
C ALA A 68 -3.96 -13.35 -6.07
N ARG A 69 -2.70 -13.80 -6.17
CA ARG A 69 -2.34 -15.14 -6.65
C ARG A 69 -1.29 -15.74 -5.74
N GLY A 70 -1.31 -17.05 -5.56
CA GLY A 70 -0.36 -17.82 -4.78
C GLY A 70 0.14 -19.02 -5.56
N HIS A 71 0.94 -19.85 -4.88
CA HIS A 71 1.51 -21.08 -5.45
C HIS A 71 0.47 -22.10 -5.91
N ASP A 72 -0.77 -21.92 -5.47
CA ASP A 72 -1.95 -22.73 -5.73
C ASP A 72 -2.75 -22.27 -6.95
N ASN A 73 -2.62 -21.02 -7.39
CA ASN A 73 -3.44 -20.45 -8.49
C ASN A 73 -2.70 -19.50 -9.45
N GLY A 74 -1.39 -19.68 -9.61
CA GLY A 74 -0.64 -19.13 -10.74
C GLY A 74 0.62 -18.33 -10.42
N GLU A 75 1.07 -18.29 -9.17
CA GLU A 75 2.43 -17.86 -8.84
C GLU A 75 3.33 -19.08 -8.62
N VAL A 76 4.63 -18.92 -8.81
CA VAL A 76 5.62 -19.94 -8.47
C VAL A 76 6.50 -19.37 -7.37
N CYS A 77 6.76 -20.15 -6.31
CA CYS A 77 7.76 -19.74 -5.34
C CYS A 77 9.16 -19.76 -5.96
N SER A 78 9.82 -18.62 -5.98
CA SER A 78 11.20 -18.43 -6.40
C SER A 78 11.82 -17.26 -5.63
N SER A 79 13.12 -17.03 -5.74
CA SER A 79 13.75 -15.84 -5.15
C SER A 79 13.17 -14.54 -5.70
N MET A 80 12.68 -14.54 -6.95
CA MET A 80 11.96 -13.40 -7.53
C MET A 80 10.56 -13.18 -6.91
N SER A 81 10.01 -14.17 -6.21
CA SER A 81 8.79 -14.01 -5.40
C SER A 81 9.07 -13.37 -4.04
N MET A 82 10.33 -13.38 -3.57
CA MET A 82 10.77 -12.67 -2.37
C MET A 82 11.01 -11.20 -2.63
N CYS A 83 11.79 -10.89 -3.67
CA CYS A 83 12.01 -9.53 -4.11
C CYS A 83 12.28 -9.47 -5.61
N ARG A 84 11.61 -8.54 -6.29
CA ARG A 84 11.84 -8.28 -7.71
C ARG A 84 11.88 -6.79 -8.02
N ASN A 85 12.48 -6.49 -9.14
CA ASN A 85 12.43 -5.19 -9.78
C ASN A 85 12.44 -5.40 -11.30
N CYS A 86 12.00 -4.43 -12.08
CA CYS A 86 11.91 -4.59 -13.52
C CYS A 86 12.39 -3.31 -14.21
N ASN A 87 13.08 -3.48 -15.34
CA ASN A 87 13.49 -2.38 -16.21
C ASN A 87 12.54 -2.26 -17.42
N PRO A 88 12.46 -1.09 -18.06
CA PRO A 88 11.63 -0.92 -19.24
C PRO A 88 12.08 -1.83 -20.39
N GLY A 89 11.18 -2.72 -20.84
CA GLY A 89 11.41 -3.59 -22.01
C GLY A 89 12.37 -4.75 -21.77
N GLU A 90 12.67 -5.07 -20.51
CA GLU A 90 13.49 -6.20 -20.09
C GLU A 90 12.68 -7.16 -19.21
N ALA A 91 13.21 -8.36 -19.01
CA ALA A 91 12.69 -9.25 -17.98
C ALA A 91 12.97 -8.65 -16.59
N CYS A 92 12.11 -8.96 -15.62
CA CYS A 92 12.35 -8.59 -14.24
C CYS A 92 13.59 -9.31 -13.69
N PHE A 93 14.19 -8.75 -12.65
CA PHE A 93 15.39 -9.26 -12.00
C PHE A 93 15.25 -9.17 -10.47
N ILE A 94 16.08 -9.92 -9.77
CA ILE A 94 16.19 -9.86 -8.31
C ILE A 94 17.23 -8.77 -7.97
N PRO A 95 16.90 -7.76 -7.14
CA PRO A 95 17.87 -6.75 -6.72
C PRO A 95 19.12 -7.38 -6.08
N ALA A 96 20.30 -6.77 -6.25
CA ALA A 96 21.54 -7.31 -5.70
C ALA A 96 21.52 -7.41 -4.16
N GLU A 97 20.92 -6.43 -3.50
CA GLU A 97 20.66 -6.45 -2.07
C GLU A 97 19.29 -5.84 -1.76
N TYR A 98 18.59 -6.37 -0.77
CA TYR A 98 17.29 -5.85 -0.32
C TYR A 98 17.07 -6.11 1.16
N HIS A 99 16.26 -5.27 1.81
CA HIS A 99 15.95 -5.40 3.23
C HIS A 99 15.07 -6.63 3.51
N VAL A 100 15.37 -7.31 4.62
CA VAL A 100 14.62 -8.48 5.09
C VAL A 100 14.20 -8.32 6.54
N TYR A 101 13.14 -9.01 6.89
CA TYR A 101 12.53 -9.01 8.22
C TYR A 101 12.28 -10.44 8.67
N HIS A 102 12.10 -10.60 9.98
CA HIS A 102 11.78 -11.88 10.60
C HIS A 102 10.87 -11.67 11.80
N THR A 103 10.18 -12.74 12.19
CA THR A 103 9.63 -12.85 13.54
C THR A 103 10.71 -13.42 14.47
N ASP A 104 10.83 -12.87 15.68
CA ASP A 104 11.73 -13.36 16.73
C ASP A 104 11.09 -14.49 17.53
N GLU A 105 9.98 -14.18 18.20
CA GLU A 105 9.13 -15.16 18.90
C GLU A 105 7.73 -15.20 18.28
N TYR A 106 7.07 -16.35 18.35
CA TYR A 106 5.66 -16.50 17.96
C TYR A 106 4.93 -17.48 18.87
N GLY A 107 3.61 -17.40 18.91
CA GLY A 107 2.78 -18.32 19.68
C GLY A 107 1.29 -18.07 19.52
N GLU A 108 0.51 -18.86 20.23
CA GLU A 108 -0.96 -18.76 20.26
C GLU A 108 -1.43 -18.04 21.53
N VAL A 109 -2.62 -17.46 21.46
CA VAL A 109 -3.32 -16.83 22.59
C VAL A 109 -4.82 -16.99 22.40
N SER A 110 -5.56 -17.15 23.49
CA SER A 110 -7.03 -17.24 23.45
C SER A 110 -7.65 -16.78 24.76
N GLY A 111 -8.94 -16.45 24.69
CA GLY A 111 -9.74 -15.91 25.78
C GLY A 111 -9.53 -14.41 26.01
N GLU A 112 -10.61 -13.74 26.44
CA GLU A 112 -10.68 -12.28 26.64
C GLU A 112 -9.45 -11.70 27.35
N GLU A 113 -9.10 -12.24 28.52
CA GLU A 113 -8.05 -11.68 29.37
C GLU A 113 -6.64 -11.83 28.75
N ASN A 114 -6.29 -13.01 28.24
CA ASN A 114 -4.96 -13.23 27.67
C ASN A 114 -4.76 -12.42 26.38
N MET A 115 -5.79 -12.35 25.54
CA MET A 115 -5.75 -11.54 24.31
C MET A 115 -5.54 -10.06 24.64
N MET A 116 -6.26 -9.52 25.64
CA MET A 116 -6.04 -8.13 26.10
C MET A 116 -4.62 -7.90 26.60
N GLN A 117 -4.06 -8.85 27.37
CA GLN A 117 -2.71 -8.75 27.90
C GLN A 117 -1.67 -8.74 26.76
N GLU A 118 -1.83 -9.63 25.77
CA GLU A 118 -0.94 -9.69 24.63
C GLU A 118 -0.97 -8.39 23.81
N ILE A 119 -2.17 -7.90 23.49
CA ILE A 119 -2.36 -6.65 22.74
C ILE A 119 -1.75 -5.46 23.47
N TYR A 120 -2.00 -5.34 24.77
CA TYR A 120 -1.51 -4.21 25.56
C TYR A 120 0.01 -4.19 25.68
N GLN A 121 0.65 -5.35 25.86
CA GLN A 121 2.08 -5.43 26.12
C GLN A 121 2.91 -5.43 24.83
N ARG A 122 2.42 -6.09 23.77
CA ARG A 122 3.23 -6.43 22.59
C ARG A 122 2.58 -6.06 21.26
N GLY A 123 1.40 -5.42 21.27
CA GLY A 123 0.73 -4.94 20.05
C GLY A 123 -0.22 -5.96 19.42
N PRO A 124 -0.76 -5.68 18.22
CA PRO A 124 -1.86 -6.43 17.61
C PRO A 124 -1.63 -7.94 17.51
N ILE A 125 -2.72 -8.70 17.43
CA ILE A 125 -2.72 -10.17 17.24
C ILE A 125 -3.55 -10.55 16.02
N GLY A 126 -3.31 -11.71 15.45
CA GLY A 126 -4.13 -12.26 14.36
C GLY A 126 -5.09 -13.29 14.91
N CYS A 127 -6.36 -13.28 14.50
CA CYS A 127 -7.38 -14.20 14.98
C CYS A 127 -8.22 -14.77 13.84
N GLY A 128 -8.65 -16.02 13.99
CA GLY A 128 -9.71 -16.62 13.19
C GLY A 128 -11.08 -16.10 13.63
N ILE A 129 -12.01 -15.95 12.69
CA ILE A 129 -13.37 -15.49 12.94
C ILE A 129 -14.36 -16.15 11.98
N SER A 130 -15.60 -16.32 12.44
CA SER A 130 -16.76 -16.63 11.60
C SER A 130 -17.30 -15.38 10.87
N VAL A 131 -17.91 -15.59 9.71
CA VAL A 131 -18.45 -14.51 8.86
C VAL A 131 -19.89 -14.83 8.46
N PRO A 132 -20.88 -14.38 9.24
CA PRO A 132 -22.28 -14.41 8.83
C PRO A 132 -22.58 -13.33 7.79
N GLU A 133 -23.66 -13.50 7.02
CA GLU A 133 -24.11 -12.57 5.97
C GLU A 133 -24.26 -11.11 6.49
N ASP A 134 -24.72 -10.93 7.72
CA ASP A 134 -24.87 -9.60 8.34
C ASP A 134 -23.52 -8.91 8.58
N LEU A 135 -22.42 -9.66 8.74
CA LEU A 135 -21.08 -9.08 8.86
C LEU A 135 -20.57 -8.59 7.50
N GLU A 136 -20.87 -9.29 6.41
CA GLU A 136 -20.47 -8.88 5.05
C GLU A 136 -21.02 -7.49 4.70
N THR A 137 -22.23 -7.16 5.18
CA THR A 137 -22.90 -5.89 4.94
C THR A 137 -22.71 -4.85 6.07
N TYR A 138 -21.78 -5.08 7.00
CA TYR A 138 -21.48 -4.19 8.11
C TYR A 138 -21.00 -2.80 7.64
N THR A 139 -21.58 -1.75 8.24
CA THR A 139 -21.23 -0.34 7.94
C THR A 139 -20.83 0.48 9.16
N GLY A 140 -20.97 -0.04 10.39
CA GLY A 140 -20.58 0.67 11.61
C GLY A 140 -21.30 0.18 12.87
N GLY A 141 -20.75 0.56 14.03
CA GLY A 141 -21.28 0.21 15.35
C GLY A 141 -20.58 -0.97 16.01
N ILE A 142 -21.14 -1.49 17.11
CA ILE A 142 -20.63 -2.73 17.74
C ILE A 142 -21.46 -3.89 17.21
N PHE A 143 -20.84 -4.72 16.38
CA PHE A 143 -21.42 -5.92 15.80
C PHE A 143 -21.63 -7.01 16.87
N GLU A 144 -22.79 -7.66 16.81
CA GLU A 144 -23.15 -8.81 17.64
C GLU A 144 -23.90 -9.80 16.74
N ASP A 145 -23.28 -10.92 16.40
CA ASP A 145 -24.01 -12.02 15.77
C ASP A 145 -24.98 -12.64 16.77
N LYS A 146 -26.22 -12.81 16.33
CA LYS A 146 -27.31 -13.45 17.09
C LYS A 146 -27.73 -14.80 16.51
N THR A 147 -27.14 -15.20 15.38
CA THR A 147 -27.41 -16.49 14.73
C THR A 147 -26.67 -17.64 15.43
N GLY A 148 -25.53 -17.34 16.06
CA GLY A 148 -24.69 -18.31 16.75
C GLY A 148 -23.69 -18.99 15.83
N ASP A 149 -23.26 -18.32 14.76
CA ASP A 149 -22.25 -18.84 13.86
C ASP A 149 -20.87 -18.86 14.55
N MET A 150 -20.20 -20.00 14.43
CA MET A 150 -18.93 -20.30 15.08
C MET A 150 -17.93 -20.95 14.10
N ASP A 151 -18.29 -21.10 12.82
CA ASP A 151 -17.40 -21.70 11.83
C ASP A 151 -16.32 -20.71 11.42
N ILE A 152 -15.06 -21.00 11.77
CA ILE A 152 -13.94 -20.09 11.47
C ILE A 152 -13.60 -20.23 10.00
N VAL A 153 -13.94 -19.21 9.22
CA VAL A 153 -13.74 -19.16 7.76
C VAL A 153 -12.90 -17.97 7.32
N HIS A 154 -12.55 -17.06 8.25
CA HIS A 154 -11.83 -15.83 7.95
C HIS A 154 -10.75 -15.52 8.98
N ALA A 155 -9.79 -14.69 8.60
CA ALA A 155 -8.66 -14.28 9.43
C ALA A 155 -8.54 -12.76 9.47
N VAL A 156 -8.47 -12.19 10.67
CA VAL A 156 -8.46 -10.74 10.93
C VAL A 156 -7.35 -10.36 11.90
N SER A 157 -7.05 -9.07 12.04
CA SER A 157 -6.12 -8.58 13.07
C SER A 157 -6.86 -7.79 14.15
N ILE A 158 -6.72 -8.17 15.41
CA ILE A 158 -7.26 -7.41 16.54
C ILE A 158 -6.21 -6.41 17.02
N VAL A 159 -6.56 -5.13 16.96
CA VAL A 159 -5.64 -4.01 17.23
C VAL A 159 -5.91 -3.32 18.56
N GLY A 160 -7.04 -3.59 19.20
CA GLY A 160 -7.43 -2.92 20.44
C GLY A 160 -8.77 -3.40 20.98
N TYR A 161 -9.20 -2.77 22.07
CA TYR A 161 -10.47 -3.07 22.75
C TYR A 161 -11.00 -1.83 23.46
N GLY A 162 -12.30 -1.80 23.72
CA GLY A 162 -12.92 -0.68 24.43
C GLY A 162 -14.26 -1.03 25.07
N VAL A 163 -14.91 0.01 25.60
CA VAL A 163 -16.27 -0.02 26.13
C VAL A 163 -17.01 1.21 25.64
N GLU A 164 -18.15 1.02 24.98
CA GLU A 164 -19.03 2.09 24.55
C GLU A 164 -20.43 1.83 25.10
N ASN A 165 -21.00 2.80 25.84
CA ASN A 165 -22.35 2.68 26.42
C ASN A 165 -22.57 1.40 27.25
N GLY A 166 -21.53 0.91 27.91
CA GLY A 166 -21.57 -0.33 28.71
C GLY A 166 -21.34 -1.63 27.93
N VAL A 167 -21.21 -1.55 26.60
CA VAL A 167 -20.92 -2.69 25.72
C VAL A 167 -19.41 -2.79 25.49
N LYS A 168 -18.81 -3.92 25.86
CA LYS A 168 -17.41 -4.23 25.60
C LYS A 168 -17.23 -4.63 24.14
N TYR A 169 -16.16 -4.17 23.50
CA TYR A 169 -15.85 -4.55 22.12
C TYR A 169 -14.35 -4.80 21.88
N TRP A 170 -14.04 -5.57 20.84
CA TRP A 170 -12.75 -5.62 20.15
C TRP A 170 -12.75 -4.63 18.98
N THR A 171 -11.63 -3.97 18.73
CA THR A 171 -11.38 -3.21 17.49
C THR A 171 -10.58 -4.09 16.55
N VAL A 172 -11.12 -4.33 15.36
CA VAL A 172 -10.63 -5.35 14.44
C VAL A 172 -10.35 -4.75 13.07
N ARG A 173 -9.14 -4.97 12.54
CA ARG A 173 -8.73 -4.67 11.18
C ARG A 173 -9.15 -5.82 10.26
N ASN A 174 -9.95 -5.51 9.25
CA ASN A 174 -10.30 -6.42 8.18
C ASN A 174 -9.40 -6.19 6.96
N SER A 175 -9.53 -7.03 5.92
CA SER A 175 -8.74 -6.97 4.68
C SER A 175 -9.61 -6.87 3.42
N TRP A 176 -10.76 -6.19 3.51
CA TRP A 176 -11.72 -5.97 2.40
C TRP A 176 -11.73 -4.51 1.92
N GLY A 177 -10.64 -3.79 2.14
CA GLY A 177 -10.47 -2.41 1.72
C GLY A 177 -11.17 -1.37 2.60
N SER A 178 -10.77 -0.11 2.45
CA SER A 178 -11.25 1.00 3.30
C SER A 178 -12.70 1.41 3.01
N HIS A 179 -13.32 0.87 1.96
CA HIS A 179 -14.71 1.16 1.61
C HIS A 179 -15.69 0.38 2.51
N TRP A 180 -15.25 -0.74 3.07
CA TRP A 180 -16.05 -1.61 3.94
C TRP A 180 -15.96 -1.16 5.40
N GLY A 181 -17.07 -1.29 6.14
CA GLY A 181 -17.13 -1.00 7.57
C GLY A 181 -16.68 0.41 7.97
N GLU A 182 -15.93 0.51 9.06
CA GLU A 182 -15.43 1.75 9.65
C GLU A 182 -14.04 2.07 9.08
N GLY A 183 -13.95 2.30 7.77
CA GLY A 183 -12.69 2.57 7.07
C GLY A 183 -11.80 1.33 6.93
N GLY A 184 -12.40 0.15 6.74
CA GLY A 184 -11.73 -1.16 6.70
C GLY A 184 -11.63 -1.85 8.06
N PHE A 185 -12.15 -1.21 9.12
CA PHE A 185 -12.22 -1.75 10.47
C PHE A 185 -13.65 -2.08 10.87
N PHE A 186 -13.80 -2.86 11.92
CA PHE A 186 -15.08 -3.07 12.58
C PHE A 186 -14.89 -3.26 14.08
N ARG A 187 -16.00 -3.16 14.82
CA ARG A 187 -16.04 -3.44 16.25
C ARG A 187 -17.00 -4.59 16.50
N VAL A 188 -16.62 -5.55 17.33
CA VAL A 188 -17.43 -6.74 17.66
C VAL A 188 -17.48 -6.95 19.16
N VAL A 189 -18.62 -7.41 19.68
CA VAL A 189 -18.82 -7.67 21.11
C VAL A 189 -17.73 -8.59 21.65
N ARG A 190 -17.18 -8.21 22.81
CA ARG A 190 -16.08 -8.88 23.50
C ARG A 190 -16.51 -9.51 24.83
N GLY A 191 -15.91 -10.63 25.18
CA GLY A 191 -16.09 -11.35 26.45
C GLY A 191 -17.15 -12.45 26.40
N VAL A 192 -17.70 -12.73 25.23
CA VAL A 192 -18.72 -13.77 24.99
C VAL A 192 -18.32 -14.71 23.85
N ASN A 193 -17.09 -14.60 23.34
CA ASN A 193 -16.59 -15.35 22.19
C ASN A 193 -17.53 -15.31 20.96
N ASN A 194 -18.08 -14.13 20.66
CA ASN A 194 -18.95 -13.94 19.49
C ASN A 194 -18.14 -14.22 18.21
N LEU A 195 -18.75 -14.92 17.24
CA LEU A 195 -18.09 -15.34 15.99
C LEU A 195 -16.83 -16.19 16.18
N ASN A 196 -16.68 -16.84 17.34
CA ASN A 196 -15.50 -17.65 17.68
C ASN A 196 -14.17 -16.86 17.73
N ILE A 197 -14.23 -15.52 17.78
CA ILE A 197 -13.06 -14.62 17.64
C ILE A 197 -12.07 -14.73 18.81
N GLU A 198 -12.47 -15.29 19.95
CA GLU A 198 -11.64 -15.40 21.15
C GLU A 198 -11.01 -16.80 21.32
N SER A 199 -11.19 -17.70 20.34
CA SER A 199 -10.75 -19.10 20.44
C SER A 199 -9.40 -19.40 19.80
N SER A 200 -9.13 -18.81 18.63
CA SER A 200 -7.94 -19.12 17.82
C SER A 200 -7.26 -17.82 17.40
N CYS A 201 -6.26 -17.40 18.18
CA CYS A 201 -5.42 -16.26 17.84
C CYS A 201 -3.94 -16.59 17.97
N SER A 202 -3.14 -15.87 17.20
CA SER A 202 -1.69 -16.01 17.15
C SER A 202 -1.04 -14.63 17.24
N TRP A 203 0.16 -14.61 17.79
CA TRP A 203 1.00 -13.42 17.92
C TRP A 203 2.42 -13.73 17.49
N ALA A 204 3.15 -12.71 17.05
CA ALA A 204 4.59 -12.78 16.82
C ALA A 204 5.26 -11.47 17.22
N THR A 205 6.51 -11.51 17.68
CA THR A 205 7.33 -10.31 17.91
C THR A 205 8.30 -10.13 16.74
N PRO A 206 8.60 -8.89 16.34
CA PRO A 206 9.56 -8.66 15.26
C PRO A 206 11.00 -8.82 15.76
N LEU A 207 11.85 -9.44 14.95
CA LEU A 207 13.30 -9.37 15.13
C LEU A 207 13.79 -8.00 14.63
N ASP A 208 14.65 -7.33 15.40
CA ASP A 208 15.23 -6.04 15.00
C ASP A 208 16.24 -6.21 13.85
N THR A 209 15.76 -6.05 12.63
CA THR A 209 16.58 -6.03 11.40
C THR A 209 16.83 -4.61 10.89
N TRP A 210 16.13 -3.60 11.41
CA TRP A 210 16.19 -2.22 10.91
C TRP A 210 17.32 -1.39 11.54
N THR A 211 17.70 -1.64 12.80
CA THR A 211 18.73 -0.84 13.50
C THR A 211 20.10 -0.97 12.82
N HIS A 212 20.38 -2.14 12.26
CA HIS A 212 21.62 -2.42 11.53
C HIS A 212 21.41 -2.61 10.03
N SER A 213 20.22 -2.26 9.51
CA SER A 213 19.88 -2.37 8.09
C SER A 213 20.25 -3.73 7.51
N ILE A 214 19.79 -4.81 8.15
CA ILE A 214 20.05 -6.17 7.68
C ILE A 214 19.42 -6.33 6.28
N LYS A 215 20.20 -6.91 5.38
CA LYS A 215 19.85 -7.13 3.98
C LYS A 215 20.19 -8.56 3.58
N HIS A 216 19.39 -9.09 2.68
CA HIS A 216 19.75 -10.24 1.89
C HIS A 216 20.70 -9.81 0.76
N THR A 217 21.71 -10.63 0.46
CA THR A 217 22.60 -10.45 -0.70
C THR A 217 22.33 -11.55 -1.70
N THR A 218 21.82 -11.19 -2.87
CA THR A 218 21.39 -12.13 -3.90
C THR A 218 22.57 -12.91 -4.46
N THR A 219 22.44 -14.23 -4.47
CA THR A 219 23.47 -15.14 -4.96
C THR A 219 23.36 -15.42 -6.46
N TYR A 220 24.44 -15.95 -7.04
CA TYR A 220 24.44 -16.36 -8.44
C TYR A 220 23.38 -17.41 -8.76
N ASP A 221 23.16 -18.37 -7.86
CA ASP A 221 22.20 -19.46 -8.06
C ASP A 221 20.76 -18.93 -8.05
N GLU A 222 20.45 -17.98 -7.17
CA GLU A 222 19.14 -17.32 -7.12
C GLU A 222 18.86 -16.49 -8.37
N MET A 223 19.87 -15.76 -8.88
CA MET A 223 19.72 -14.99 -10.13
C MET A 223 19.41 -15.88 -11.34
N HIS A 224 19.93 -17.11 -11.35
CA HIS A 224 19.80 -18.05 -12.47
C HIS A 224 18.84 -19.20 -12.18
N ASP A 225 17.99 -19.08 -11.17
CA ASP A 225 16.97 -20.07 -10.86
C ASP A 225 15.99 -20.21 -12.06
N PRO A 226 15.80 -21.42 -12.62
CA PRO A 226 14.87 -21.64 -13.72
C PRO A 226 13.40 -21.34 -13.38
N LEU A 227 13.05 -21.16 -12.10
CA LEU A 227 11.72 -20.75 -11.65
C LEU A 227 11.49 -19.23 -11.72
N ASN A 228 12.55 -18.44 -11.94
CA ASN A 228 12.41 -16.98 -12.09
C ASN A 228 11.61 -16.62 -13.35
N ASP A 229 10.80 -15.57 -13.25
CA ASP A 229 10.03 -15.05 -14.38
C ASP A 229 10.97 -14.39 -15.41
N ALA A 230 11.14 -15.05 -16.55
CA ALA A 230 11.92 -14.54 -17.68
C ALA A 230 11.05 -13.80 -18.73
N THR A 231 9.78 -13.51 -18.41
CA THR A 231 8.86 -12.80 -19.30
C THR A 231 9.37 -11.38 -19.55
N VAL A 232 9.53 -11.04 -20.83
CA VAL A 232 9.79 -9.66 -21.27
C VAL A 232 8.46 -9.00 -21.55
N TYR A 233 8.06 -8.09 -20.67
CA TYR A 233 6.81 -7.34 -20.81
C TYR A 233 6.97 -6.26 -21.91
N PRO A 234 6.00 -6.11 -22.83
CA PRO A 234 6.09 -5.11 -23.89
C PRO A 234 6.25 -3.69 -23.34
N PHE A 235 7.26 -2.97 -23.82
CA PHE A 235 7.47 -1.57 -23.52
C PHE A 235 7.87 -0.78 -24.79
N PRO A 236 7.27 0.39 -25.09
CA PRO A 236 6.12 0.99 -24.40
C PRO A 236 4.92 0.04 -24.39
N GLN A 237 4.10 0.12 -23.34
CA GLN A 237 2.91 -0.70 -23.24
C GLN A 237 1.93 -0.30 -24.35
N PRO A 238 1.07 -1.22 -24.84
CA PRO A 238 0.08 -0.87 -25.84
C PRO A 238 -0.78 0.30 -25.34
N VAL A 239 -0.84 1.38 -26.11
CA VAL A 239 -1.66 2.55 -25.78
C VAL A 239 -2.97 2.45 -26.55
N PHE A 240 -4.08 2.44 -25.82
CA PHE A 240 -5.41 2.59 -26.42
C PHE A 240 -5.83 4.07 -26.34
N THR A 241 -5.86 4.76 -27.47
CA THR A 241 -6.34 6.16 -27.57
C THR A 241 -7.81 6.17 -27.99
N VAL A 242 -8.70 6.60 -27.09
CA VAL A 242 -10.13 6.78 -27.43
C VAL A 242 -10.39 8.11 -28.16
N ASP A 243 -9.48 9.09 -28.03
CA ASP A 243 -9.58 10.40 -28.67
C ASP A 243 -8.20 10.94 -29.09
N GLU A 244 -8.10 11.45 -30.32
CA GLU A 244 -6.90 12.06 -30.93
C GLU A 244 -6.35 13.30 -30.19
N LYS A 245 -6.91 13.70 -29.03
CA LYS A 245 -6.56 14.94 -28.33
C LYS A 245 -5.52 14.79 -27.23
N SER A 246 -5.24 13.58 -26.76
CA SER A 246 -4.06 13.31 -25.95
C SER A 246 -2.93 12.88 -26.87
N GLU A 247 -2.19 13.84 -27.43
CA GLU A 247 -0.91 13.47 -28.03
C GLU A 247 -0.08 12.77 -26.93
N PRO A 248 0.33 11.51 -27.12
CA PRO A 248 1.36 10.94 -26.26
C PRO A 248 2.55 11.88 -26.39
N SER A 249 3.12 12.33 -25.27
CA SER A 249 4.35 13.12 -25.30
C SER A 249 5.39 12.32 -26.08
N GLY A 250 5.58 12.67 -27.36
CA GLY A 250 6.18 11.78 -28.33
C GLY A 250 7.59 11.40 -27.92
N LYS A 251 7.93 10.10 -27.98
CA LYS A 251 9.28 9.54 -27.74
C LYS A 251 10.15 10.41 -26.80
N GLN A 252 9.64 10.77 -25.63
CA GLN A 252 10.46 11.37 -24.60
C GLN A 252 11.07 10.23 -23.81
N SER A 253 12.39 10.25 -23.62
CA SER A 253 13.15 9.22 -22.91
C SER A 253 12.83 9.14 -21.41
N GLY A 254 11.84 9.87 -20.91
CA GLY A 254 11.52 9.98 -19.49
C GLY A 254 10.06 9.66 -19.19
N CYS A 255 9.82 9.08 -18.01
CA CYS A 255 8.49 8.68 -17.51
C CYS A 255 7.59 9.88 -17.11
N ARG A 256 8.02 11.11 -17.35
CA ARG A 256 7.20 12.32 -17.13
C ARG A 256 7.54 13.40 -18.14
N VAL A 257 6.60 14.31 -18.33
CA VAL A 257 6.84 15.54 -19.10
C VAL A 257 7.89 16.42 -18.44
N GLU A 258 8.68 17.13 -19.25
CA GLU A 258 9.76 18.02 -18.79
C GLU A 258 9.25 19.09 -17.80
N ARG A 259 8.09 19.67 -18.09
CA ARG A 259 7.44 20.70 -17.25
C ARG A 259 5.98 20.34 -17.00
N ASN A 260 5.51 20.67 -15.80
CA ASN A 260 4.11 20.51 -15.42
C ASN A 260 3.25 21.49 -16.26
N ILE A 261 2.15 20.99 -16.80
CA ILE A 261 1.24 21.80 -17.64
C ILE A 261 -0.16 21.71 -17.05
N PHE A 262 -0.66 22.81 -16.48
CA PHE A 262 -2.07 22.91 -16.06
C PHE A 262 -2.91 23.39 -17.26
N ARG A 263 -3.43 22.44 -18.06
CA ARG A 263 -4.11 22.76 -19.34
C ARG A 263 -5.35 23.62 -19.15
N ASP A 264 -6.09 23.41 -18.07
CA ASP A 264 -7.30 24.17 -17.72
C ASP A 264 -7.02 25.36 -16.78
N GLY A 265 -5.75 25.72 -16.63
CA GLY A 265 -5.29 26.78 -15.73
C GLY A 265 -5.04 26.29 -14.31
N GLU A 266 -4.45 27.14 -13.48
CA GLU A 266 -4.18 26.86 -12.07
C GLU A 266 -5.35 27.35 -11.19
N VAL A 267 -5.59 26.66 -10.08
CA VAL A 267 -6.58 27.07 -9.07
C VAL A 267 -5.88 27.50 -7.80
N LYS A 268 -6.08 28.76 -7.43
CA LYS A 268 -5.57 29.33 -6.18
C LYS A 268 -6.63 30.17 -5.48
N THR A 269 -6.97 29.77 -4.27
CA THR A 269 -7.98 30.37 -3.39
C THR A 269 -7.37 31.09 -2.18
N VAL A 270 -6.10 30.81 -1.85
CA VAL A 270 -5.35 31.40 -0.73
C VAL A 270 -4.03 32.04 -1.20
N PRO A 271 -3.39 32.93 -0.42
CA PRO A 271 -2.04 33.42 -0.72
C PRO A 271 -1.03 32.27 -0.85
N HIS A 272 0.01 32.42 -1.66
CA HIS A 272 1.04 31.38 -1.73
C HIS A 272 1.85 31.34 -0.44
N ALA A 273 2.41 30.17 -0.11
CA ALA A 273 3.25 30.03 1.06
C ALA A 273 4.45 31.01 1.05
N TRP A 274 5.06 31.25 -0.11
CA TRP A 274 6.17 32.22 -0.24
C TRP A 274 5.74 33.70 -0.18
N ASP A 275 4.43 33.99 -0.26
CA ASP A 275 3.91 35.33 0.05
C ASP A 275 3.81 35.54 1.57
N LEU A 276 3.80 34.44 2.35
CA LEU A 276 3.63 34.43 3.82
C LEU A 276 4.95 34.28 4.57
N TYR A 277 5.91 33.54 4.02
CA TYR A 277 7.18 33.22 4.66
C TYR A 277 8.35 33.69 3.81
N GLN A 278 9.20 34.54 4.37
CA GLN A 278 10.49 34.89 3.77
C GLN A 278 11.53 33.81 4.04
N ALA A 279 12.66 33.84 3.33
CA ALA A 279 13.68 32.79 3.43
C ALA A 279 14.24 32.68 4.86
N GLU A 280 14.31 33.79 5.58
CA GLU A 280 14.80 33.89 6.96
C GLU A 280 13.81 33.37 7.99
N ASP A 281 12.52 33.28 7.64
CA ASP A 281 11.46 32.76 8.51
C ASP A 281 11.42 31.22 8.53
N LEU A 282 12.02 30.58 7.52
CA LEU A 282 11.99 29.13 7.33
C LEU A 282 13.15 28.45 8.09
N PRO A 283 12.89 27.30 8.74
CA PRO A 283 13.94 26.58 9.46
C PRO A 283 15.01 26.05 8.49
N SER A 284 16.24 25.93 9.00
CA SER A 284 17.35 25.34 8.23
C SER A 284 17.15 23.85 7.94
N THR A 285 16.35 23.17 8.75
CA THR A 285 16.02 21.76 8.64
C THR A 285 14.52 21.59 8.84
N TRP A 286 13.87 20.92 7.88
CA TRP A 286 12.46 20.59 7.94
C TRP A 286 12.25 19.24 7.29
N ASP A 287 11.54 18.34 7.97
CA ASP A 287 11.34 16.98 7.50
C ASP A 287 10.02 16.41 8.03
N TRP A 288 9.03 16.26 7.15
CA TRP A 288 7.72 15.71 7.49
C TRP A 288 7.75 14.23 7.92
N ARG A 289 8.90 13.55 7.72
CA ARG A 289 9.16 12.22 8.27
C ARG A 289 9.29 12.23 9.79
N ASN A 290 9.55 13.40 10.38
CA ASN A 290 9.71 13.56 11.81
C ASN A 290 9.43 15.00 12.26
N ILE A 291 8.16 15.28 12.54
CA ILE A 291 7.74 16.51 13.23
C ILE A 291 7.46 16.15 14.68
N GLU A 292 8.39 16.52 15.58
CA GLU A 292 8.28 16.25 17.02
C GLU A 292 8.03 14.77 17.38
N GLY A 293 8.64 13.85 16.61
CA GLY A 293 8.48 12.41 16.79
C GLY A 293 7.34 11.78 15.99
N VAL A 294 6.61 12.57 15.18
CA VAL A 294 5.51 12.10 14.35
C VAL A 294 5.92 12.03 12.89
N ASN A 295 5.77 10.86 12.27
CA ASN A 295 5.88 10.68 10.82
C ASN A 295 4.51 10.94 10.15
N TYR A 296 4.46 11.89 9.23
CA TYR A 296 3.25 12.23 8.47
C TYR A 296 3.20 11.63 7.07
N LEU A 297 4.29 10.98 6.62
CA LEU A 297 4.37 10.45 5.27
C LEU A 297 3.63 9.11 5.16
N SER A 298 2.97 8.93 4.02
CA SER A 298 2.51 7.66 3.50
C SER A 298 3.69 6.72 3.21
N TRP A 299 3.39 5.44 2.97
CA TRP A 299 4.41 4.41 2.80
C TRP A 299 5.16 4.53 1.47
N THR A 300 6.35 3.93 1.42
CA THR A 300 7.17 3.84 0.21
C THR A 300 6.45 3.00 -0.86
N LYS A 301 6.62 3.36 -2.13
CA LYS A 301 6.02 2.67 -3.28
C LYS A 301 7.10 2.21 -4.26
N ASN A 302 6.83 1.15 -5.00
CA ASN A 302 7.67 0.70 -6.12
C ASN A 302 6.85 0.64 -7.41
N GLN A 303 7.14 1.51 -8.36
CA GLN A 303 6.42 1.59 -9.63
C GLN A 303 6.86 0.55 -10.67
N HIS A 304 7.99 -0.12 -10.44
CA HIS A 304 8.61 -1.05 -11.38
C HIS A 304 8.09 -2.49 -11.27
N ILE A 305 7.20 -2.76 -10.31
CA ILE A 305 6.63 -4.10 -10.08
C ILE A 305 5.10 -4.05 -10.11
N PRO A 306 4.39 -5.12 -10.51
CA PRO A 306 4.92 -6.45 -10.85
C PRO A 306 5.62 -6.53 -12.22
N GLN A 307 5.49 -5.46 -13.02
CA GLN A 307 6.19 -5.22 -14.28
C GLN A 307 6.54 -3.72 -14.37
N TYR A 308 7.42 -3.34 -15.29
CA TYR A 308 7.78 -1.93 -15.42
C TYR A 308 6.61 -1.07 -15.93
N CYS A 309 6.36 0.02 -15.21
CA CYS A 309 5.44 1.07 -15.60
C CYS A 309 6.05 2.44 -15.24
N GLY A 310 6.13 3.33 -16.23
CA GLY A 310 6.59 4.72 -16.10
C GLY A 310 5.58 5.64 -15.41
N SER A 311 4.96 5.18 -14.32
CA SER A 311 3.91 5.91 -13.58
C SER A 311 4.44 6.85 -12.50
N CYS A 312 5.72 7.25 -12.54
CA CYS A 312 6.34 8.12 -11.52
C CYS A 312 5.53 9.41 -11.28
N TRP A 313 4.94 9.96 -12.35
CA TRP A 313 4.09 11.14 -12.33
C TRP A 313 2.81 10.93 -11.49
N ALA A 314 2.23 9.73 -11.52
CA ALA A 314 1.06 9.36 -10.73
C ALA A 314 1.46 9.00 -9.29
N GLN A 315 2.49 8.17 -9.13
CA GLN A 315 2.96 7.70 -7.82
C GLN A 315 3.48 8.84 -6.94
N GLY A 316 4.32 9.72 -7.47
CA GLY A 316 4.84 10.87 -6.74
C GLY A 316 3.74 11.87 -6.35
N THR A 317 2.81 12.14 -7.26
CA THR A 317 1.71 13.09 -7.01
C THR A 317 0.70 12.55 -6.00
N THR A 318 0.31 11.29 -6.13
CA THR A 318 -0.61 10.65 -5.18
C THR A 318 0.01 10.55 -3.79
N SER A 319 1.33 10.30 -3.67
CA SER A 319 2.03 10.28 -2.38
C SER A 319 2.06 11.67 -1.76
N ALA A 320 2.44 12.71 -2.51
CA ALA A 320 2.43 14.08 -2.00
C ALA A 320 1.04 14.52 -1.52
N LEU A 321 -0.02 14.18 -2.26
CA LEU A 321 -1.40 14.47 -1.84
C LEU A 321 -1.83 13.67 -0.61
N ALA A 322 -1.49 12.38 -0.54
CA ALA A 322 -1.78 11.53 0.61
C ALA A 322 -1.14 12.09 1.89
N ASP A 323 0.14 12.48 1.81
CA ASP A 323 0.90 13.07 2.91
C ASP A 323 0.27 14.39 3.37
N ARG A 324 -0.23 15.22 2.44
CA ARG A 324 -0.94 16.46 2.79
C ARG A 324 -2.26 16.19 3.52
N PHE A 325 -2.99 15.13 3.19
CA PHE A 325 -4.16 14.72 3.98
C PHE A 325 -3.76 14.25 5.38
N ASN A 326 -2.68 13.49 5.50
CA ASN A 326 -2.15 13.06 6.80
C ASN A 326 -1.77 14.26 7.68
N ILE A 327 -1.14 15.28 7.09
CA ILE A 327 -0.82 16.55 7.77
C ILE A 327 -2.10 17.29 8.16
N LEU A 328 -3.05 17.42 7.24
CA LEU A 328 -4.33 18.12 7.47
C LEU A 328 -5.12 17.50 8.62
N HIS A 329 -5.16 16.18 8.69
CA HIS A 329 -5.86 15.45 9.76
C HIS A 329 -5.01 15.27 11.02
N GLY A 330 -3.74 15.71 11.02
CA GLY A 330 -2.88 15.53 12.18
C GLY A 330 -2.62 14.06 12.53
N MET A 331 -2.62 13.16 11.53
CA MET A 331 -2.55 11.69 11.73
C MET A 331 -3.69 11.12 12.59
N SER A 332 -4.88 11.72 12.56
CA SER A 332 -6.04 11.26 13.35
C SER A 332 -6.82 10.09 12.73
N ASP A 333 -6.59 9.76 11.46
CA ASP A 333 -7.22 8.63 10.79
C ASP A 333 -6.70 7.29 11.39
N ALA A 334 -7.49 6.22 11.25
CA ALA A 334 -7.14 4.90 11.81
C ALA A 334 -5.81 4.35 11.23
N THR A 335 -5.51 4.70 9.99
CA THR A 335 -4.25 4.42 9.29
C THR A 335 -3.86 5.65 8.46
N PRO A 336 -2.57 5.82 8.13
CA PRO A 336 -2.17 6.86 7.18
C PRO A 336 -2.96 6.75 5.88
N VAL A 337 -3.42 7.88 5.35
CA VAL A 337 -4.04 7.97 4.03
C VAL A 337 -3.01 7.55 2.99
N GLY A 338 -3.43 6.68 2.07
CA GLY A 338 -2.74 6.42 0.81
C GLY A 338 -3.70 6.59 -0.35
N LEU A 339 -3.21 7.17 -1.46
CA LEU A 339 -4.01 7.42 -2.65
C LEU A 339 -3.58 6.50 -3.81
N ASP A 340 -4.58 6.08 -4.58
CA ASP A 340 -4.46 5.02 -5.57
C ASP A 340 -3.86 5.51 -6.89
N ALA A 341 -2.62 5.09 -7.18
CA ALA A 341 -1.95 5.44 -8.43
C ALA A 341 -2.46 4.61 -9.62
N GLN A 342 -2.98 3.41 -9.40
CA GLN A 342 -3.51 2.59 -10.49
C GLN A 342 -4.81 3.17 -11.03
N ALA A 343 -5.71 3.65 -10.17
CA ALA A 343 -6.91 4.35 -10.59
C ALA A 343 -6.58 5.61 -11.43
N VAL A 344 -5.51 6.33 -11.09
CA VAL A 344 -5.00 7.47 -11.86
C VAL A 344 -4.53 7.05 -13.26
N VAL A 345 -3.79 5.93 -13.35
CA VAL A 345 -3.34 5.35 -14.64
C VAL A 345 -4.52 4.84 -15.45
N ASN A 346 -5.44 4.10 -14.84
CA ASN A 346 -6.67 3.57 -15.43
C ASN A 346 -7.53 4.67 -16.06
N CYS A 347 -7.60 5.83 -15.40
CA CYS A 347 -8.37 6.97 -15.85
C CYS A 347 -7.61 7.91 -16.79
N GLN A 348 -6.35 7.60 -17.14
CA GLN A 348 -5.45 8.50 -17.87
C GLN A 348 -5.48 9.94 -17.35
N ALA A 349 -5.50 10.09 -16.02
CA ALA A 349 -5.57 11.38 -15.34
C ALA A 349 -4.22 12.12 -15.38
N GLY A 350 -3.61 12.20 -16.56
CA GLY A 350 -2.31 12.84 -16.83
C GLY A 350 -1.39 12.04 -17.73
N GLY A 351 -1.65 10.76 -17.96
CA GLY A 351 -0.80 9.91 -18.79
C GLY A 351 -1.09 8.43 -18.60
N SER A 352 -0.08 7.60 -18.88
CA SER A 352 -0.16 6.14 -18.83
C SER A 352 1.09 5.56 -18.16
N CYS A 353 1.30 4.24 -18.26
CA CYS A 353 2.57 3.59 -17.96
C CYS A 353 3.73 3.99 -18.88
N ASP A 354 3.47 4.79 -19.93
CA ASP A 354 4.50 5.29 -20.85
C ASP A 354 4.90 6.73 -20.49
N GLY A 355 4.41 7.22 -19.36
CA GLY A 355 4.70 8.53 -18.81
C GLY A 355 3.49 9.45 -18.79
N GLY A 356 3.65 10.60 -18.13
CA GLY A 356 2.55 11.52 -17.93
C GLY A 356 2.90 12.86 -17.30
N ASN A 357 1.87 13.68 -17.16
CA ASN A 357 1.88 15.02 -16.60
C ASN A 357 1.31 15.03 -15.17
N PRO A 358 2.15 15.26 -14.15
CA PRO A 358 1.72 15.35 -12.76
C PRO A 358 0.59 16.36 -12.50
N ALA A 359 0.55 17.46 -13.26
CA ALA A 359 -0.45 18.52 -13.08
C ALA A 359 -1.89 18.05 -13.27
N ASP A 360 -2.13 17.13 -14.21
CA ASP A 360 -3.47 16.64 -14.49
C ASP A 360 -4.01 15.73 -13.37
N VAL A 361 -3.13 15.15 -12.53
CA VAL A 361 -3.54 14.39 -11.35
C VAL A 361 -4.20 15.31 -10.33
N TYR A 362 -3.65 16.52 -10.12
CA TYR A 362 -4.26 17.53 -9.26
C TYR A 362 -5.58 18.02 -9.83
N HIS A 363 -5.65 18.24 -11.15
CA HIS A 363 -6.89 18.60 -11.82
C HIS A 363 -7.97 17.50 -11.66
N TYR A 364 -7.59 16.24 -11.82
CA TYR A 364 -8.47 15.09 -11.59
C TYR A 364 -8.93 15.00 -10.13
N ALA A 365 -8.02 15.21 -9.17
CA ALA A 365 -8.37 15.26 -7.75
C ALA A 365 -9.33 16.42 -7.43
N PHE A 366 -9.23 17.55 -8.12
CA PHE A 366 -10.12 18.71 -7.93
C PHE A 366 -11.53 18.45 -8.45
N HIS A 367 -11.66 17.88 -9.65
CA HIS A 367 -12.96 17.72 -10.31
C HIS A 367 -13.66 16.38 -10.01
N THR A 368 -12.89 15.30 -9.90
CA THR A 368 -13.40 13.92 -9.78
C THR A 368 -13.13 13.33 -8.40
N GLY A 369 -12.00 13.69 -7.80
CA GLY A 369 -11.50 13.14 -6.55
C GLY A 369 -10.72 11.83 -6.74
N LEU A 370 -9.79 11.57 -5.82
CA LEU A 370 -8.95 10.36 -5.82
C LEU A 370 -9.52 9.30 -4.86
N PRO A 371 -9.50 8.01 -5.23
CA PRO A 371 -9.83 6.93 -4.31
C PRO A 371 -8.64 6.58 -3.40
N HIS A 372 -8.94 5.88 -2.31
CA HIS A 372 -7.93 5.32 -1.42
C HIS A 372 -7.17 4.16 -2.09
N ALA A 373 -5.88 3.96 -1.77
CA ALA A 373 -5.03 2.94 -2.38
C ALA A 373 -5.48 1.47 -2.17
N SER A 374 -6.52 1.24 -1.36
CA SER A 374 -7.14 -0.08 -1.22
C SER A 374 -8.26 -0.33 -2.26
N CYS A 375 -8.51 0.61 -3.16
CA CYS A 375 -9.57 0.49 -4.17
C CYS A 375 -9.14 -0.36 -5.36
N MET A 376 -7.89 -0.20 -5.80
CA MET A 376 -7.30 -0.97 -6.89
C MET A 376 -5.91 -1.45 -6.49
N GLN A 377 -5.61 -2.73 -6.75
CA GLN A 377 -4.24 -3.20 -6.68
C GLN A 377 -3.44 -2.60 -7.83
N TYR A 378 -2.18 -2.22 -7.57
CA TYR A 378 -1.31 -1.70 -8.61
C TYR A 378 -0.81 -2.84 -9.50
N THR A 379 -1.31 -2.87 -10.73
CA THR A 379 -0.99 -3.89 -11.72
C THR A 379 0.12 -3.46 -12.66
N ALA A 380 0.55 -2.19 -12.57
CA ALA A 380 1.55 -1.59 -13.44
C ALA A 380 1.19 -1.76 -14.93
N LEU A 381 -0.11 -1.67 -15.27
CA LEU A 381 -0.65 -1.96 -16.59
C LEU A 381 -1.56 -0.83 -17.10
N ASN A 382 -1.45 -0.51 -18.40
CA ASN A 382 -2.43 0.30 -19.13
C ASN A 382 -3.72 -0.51 -19.39
N LEU A 383 -4.88 -0.02 -18.93
CA LEU A 383 -6.16 -0.62 -19.30
C LEU A 383 -6.39 -0.52 -20.83
N GLN A 384 -6.73 -1.64 -21.45
CA GLN A 384 -7.12 -1.74 -22.86
C GLN A 384 -8.65 -1.71 -22.97
N ASP A 385 -9.19 -1.07 -24.01
CA ASP A 385 -10.61 -1.10 -24.43
C ASP A 385 -11.69 -0.59 -23.42
N LYS A 386 -11.35 -0.44 -22.14
CA LYS A 386 -12.20 0.07 -21.05
C LYS A 386 -11.37 1.02 -20.21
N MET A 387 -11.93 2.19 -19.92
CA MET A 387 -11.21 3.27 -19.25
C MET A 387 -12.11 4.02 -18.31
N CYS A 388 -11.65 4.19 -17.08
CA CYS A 388 -12.28 5.01 -16.04
C CYS A 388 -13.77 4.72 -15.82
N GLN A 389 -14.20 3.47 -15.95
CA GLN A 389 -15.52 3.07 -15.44
C GLN A 389 -15.45 2.94 -13.92
N ASP A 390 -16.59 2.89 -13.23
CA ASP A 390 -16.62 2.81 -11.76
C ASP A 390 -15.80 1.61 -11.24
N ILE A 391 -15.80 0.49 -11.97
CA ILE A 391 -15.03 -0.72 -11.63
C ILE A 391 -13.52 -0.56 -11.82
N ASP A 392 -13.09 0.42 -12.63
CA ASP A 392 -11.68 0.74 -12.87
C ASP A 392 -11.12 1.75 -11.86
N VAL A 393 -11.99 2.31 -11.00
CA VAL A 393 -11.67 3.30 -9.99
C VAL A 393 -11.64 2.69 -8.59
N CYS A 394 -12.66 1.91 -8.25
CA CYS A 394 -12.72 1.19 -6.98
C CYS A 394 -13.64 -0.01 -7.08
N ARG A 395 -13.13 -1.19 -6.74
CA ARG A 395 -13.89 -2.43 -6.83
C ARG A 395 -13.61 -3.34 -5.65
N ASP A 396 -14.52 -4.28 -5.48
CA ASP A 396 -14.33 -5.44 -4.63
C ASP A 396 -14.62 -6.72 -5.43
N CYS A 397 -14.01 -7.82 -5.02
CA CYS A 397 -14.07 -9.09 -5.76
C CYS A 397 -14.43 -10.23 -4.80
N THR A 398 -15.34 -11.10 -5.22
CA THR A 398 -15.82 -12.22 -4.41
C THR A 398 -15.03 -13.50 -4.67
N TRP A 399 -15.03 -14.40 -3.68
CA TRP A 399 -14.55 -15.78 -3.84
C TRP A 399 -15.29 -16.52 -4.98
N PRO A 400 -14.63 -17.43 -5.74
CA PRO A 400 -13.25 -17.92 -5.59
C PRO A 400 -12.18 -17.02 -6.22
N PRO A 401 -10.91 -17.17 -5.82
CA PRO A 401 -9.81 -16.48 -6.49
C PRO A 401 -9.72 -16.89 -7.97
N PRO A 402 -9.19 -16.02 -8.84
CA PRO A 402 -9.09 -16.32 -10.27
C PRO A 402 -8.22 -17.55 -10.52
N ALA A 403 -8.58 -18.33 -11.54
CA ALA A 403 -7.74 -19.41 -12.01
C ALA A 403 -6.47 -18.86 -12.69
N GLU A 404 -5.50 -19.75 -12.89
CA GLU A 404 -4.29 -19.43 -13.64
C GLU A 404 -4.65 -18.94 -15.06
N GLY A 405 -4.15 -17.75 -15.43
CA GLY A 405 -4.39 -17.14 -16.75
C GLY A 405 -5.67 -16.32 -16.91
N GLU A 406 -6.59 -16.32 -15.93
CA GLU A 406 -7.76 -15.42 -15.94
C GLU A 406 -7.35 -13.98 -15.58
N ASP A 407 -8.12 -12.96 -15.92
CA ASP A 407 -7.80 -11.57 -15.54
C ASP A 407 -8.25 -11.22 -14.10
N GLY A 408 -9.04 -12.10 -13.48
CA GLY A 408 -9.63 -11.90 -12.16
C GLY A 408 -10.61 -10.75 -12.09
N LEU A 409 -11.28 -10.41 -13.21
CA LEU A 409 -12.37 -9.44 -13.25
C LEU A 409 -13.75 -10.09 -13.04
N ASP A 410 -13.87 -11.38 -13.35
CA ASP A 410 -15.09 -12.14 -13.10
C ASP A 410 -15.37 -12.20 -11.58
N GLY A 411 -16.58 -11.83 -11.17
CA GLY A 411 -16.95 -11.73 -9.76
C GLY A 411 -16.54 -10.43 -9.06
N CYS A 412 -15.95 -9.48 -9.78
CA CYS A 412 -15.69 -8.14 -9.26
C CYS A 412 -16.84 -7.17 -9.56
N THR A 413 -17.09 -6.26 -8.62
CA THR A 413 -18.11 -5.22 -8.76
C THR A 413 -17.60 -3.86 -8.29
N PRO A 414 -18.06 -2.74 -8.90
CA PRO A 414 -17.73 -1.41 -8.41
C PRO A 414 -18.32 -1.18 -7.02
N VAL A 415 -17.57 -0.51 -6.16
CA VAL A 415 -18.00 -0.20 -4.78
C VAL A 415 -18.02 1.30 -4.52
N ALA A 416 -19.00 1.72 -3.72
CA ALA A 416 -19.05 3.08 -3.21
C ALA A 416 -17.86 3.33 -2.29
N HIS A 417 -17.19 4.47 -2.43
CA HIS A 417 -15.95 4.75 -1.72
C HIS A 417 -15.81 6.24 -1.38
N LYS A 418 -14.98 6.52 -0.37
CA LYS A 418 -14.56 7.88 -0.03
C LYS A 418 -13.66 8.44 -1.12
N LYS A 419 -13.91 9.68 -1.52
CA LYS A 419 -13.11 10.42 -2.50
C LYS A 419 -12.38 11.57 -1.83
N TYR A 420 -11.13 11.76 -2.20
CA TYR A 420 -10.24 12.80 -1.69
C TYR A 420 -10.08 13.91 -2.73
N TYR A 421 -10.40 15.14 -2.34
CA TYR A 421 -10.41 16.30 -3.24
C TYR A 421 -9.38 17.34 -2.81
N VAL A 422 -8.76 17.99 -3.79
CA VAL A 422 -7.91 19.16 -3.55
C VAL A 422 -8.73 20.44 -3.70
N SER A 423 -8.40 21.47 -2.92
CA SER A 423 -9.02 22.81 -3.06
C SER A 423 -8.22 23.74 -3.99
N ASP A 424 -6.92 23.50 -4.10
CA ASP A 424 -5.96 24.37 -4.79
C ASP A 424 -4.91 23.53 -5.50
N TYR A 425 -4.45 23.99 -6.66
CA TYR A 425 -3.31 23.43 -7.36
C TYR A 425 -2.65 24.48 -8.25
N TYR A 426 -1.33 24.55 -8.20
CA TYR A 426 -0.52 25.50 -8.95
C TYR A 426 0.93 25.02 -9.04
N SER A 427 1.71 25.63 -9.93
CA SER A 427 3.13 25.35 -10.08
C SER A 427 3.97 26.04 -8.99
N VAL A 428 5.01 25.35 -8.53
CA VAL A 428 6.01 25.89 -7.61
C VAL A 428 7.40 25.56 -8.15
N SER A 429 8.31 26.53 -8.10
CA SER A 429 9.70 26.35 -8.55
C SER A 429 10.64 27.30 -7.81
N GLY A 430 11.92 26.94 -7.77
CA GLY A 430 12.95 27.69 -7.03
C GLY A 430 13.00 27.28 -5.56
N ALA A 431 14.22 27.16 -5.04
CA ALA A 431 14.46 26.58 -3.71
C ALA A 431 13.72 27.30 -2.57
N HIS A 432 13.61 28.64 -2.63
CA HIS A 432 12.87 29.40 -1.62
C HIS A 432 11.38 29.07 -1.63
N ASN A 433 10.72 29.17 -2.79
CA ASN A 433 9.28 28.93 -2.90
C ASN A 433 8.93 27.48 -2.58
N MET A 434 9.75 26.52 -3.03
CA MET A 434 9.58 25.10 -2.71
C MET A 434 9.70 24.85 -1.20
N LYS A 435 10.68 25.46 -0.52
CA LYS A 435 10.81 25.34 0.94
C LYS A 435 9.61 25.93 1.67
N ALA A 436 9.13 27.11 1.26
CA ALA A 436 7.95 27.73 1.86
C ALA A 436 6.71 26.85 1.68
N GLU A 437 6.50 26.30 0.47
CA GLU A 437 5.38 25.42 0.15
C GLU A 437 5.43 24.12 0.96
N ILE A 438 6.60 23.48 1.03
CA ILE A 438 6.80 22.27 1.84
C ILE A 438 6.54 22.56 3.31
N TYR A 439 7.06 23.67 3.83
CA TYR A 439 6.90 24.05 5.23
C TYR A 439 5.44 24.32 5.60
N HIS A 440 4.71 25.07 4.76
CA HIS A 440 3.36 25.51 5.09
C HIS A 440 2.28 24.49 4.77
N HIS A 441 2.39 23.81 3.63
CA HIS A 441 1.32 22.95 3.10
C HIS A 441 1.69 21.47 3.03
N GLY A 442 2.95 21.09 3.22
CA GLY A 442 3.38 19.70 3.14
C GLY A 442 4.07 19.34 1.82
N PRO A 443 4.43 18.06 1.64
CA PRO A 443 5.18 17.55 0.48
C PRO A 443 4.61 17.99 -0.88
N ILE A 444 5.48 18.09 -1.88
CA ILE A 444 5.16 18.51 -3.24
C ILE A 444 5.59 17.45 -4.26
N GLY A 445 4.80 17.28 -5.32
CA GLY A 445 5.23 16.52 -6.49
C GLY A 445 6.31 17.29 -7.26
N CYS A 446 7.44 16.65 -7.52
CA CYS A 446 8.54 17.21 -8.30
C CYS A 446 9.06 16.15 -9.26
N GLY A 447 9.80 16.58 -10.28
CA GLY A 447 10.64 15.64 -10.98
C GLY A 447 12.02 16.23 -11.24
N ILE A 448 12.95 15.30 -11.42
CA ILE A 448 14.38 15.53 -11.46
C ILE A 448 14.92 14.93 -12.76
N GLN A 449 16.07 15.43 -13.22
CA GLN A 449 16.84 14.72 -14.22
C GLN A 449 17.52 13.52 -13.55
N VAL A 450 17.14 12.32 -13.97
CA VAL A 450 17.79 11.08 -13.56
C VAL A 450 19.03 10.89 -14.43
N THR A 451 20.20 11.00 -13.83
CA THR A 451 21.49 10.73 -14.50
C THR A 451 21.82 9.25 -14.35
N ASP A 452 22.70 8.72 -15.21
CA ASP A 452 23.17 7.33 -15.10
C ASP A 452 23.79 7.05 -13.71
N GLU A 453 24.50 8.03 -13.12
CA GLU A 453 25.08 7.91 -11.77
C GLU A 453 24.00 7.89 -10.68
N PHE A 454 22.93 8.69 -10.82
CA PHE A 454 21.80 8.62 -9.88
C PHE A 454 21.10 7.26 -9.98
N GLU A 455 20.91 6.74 -11.19
CA GLU A 455 20.17 5.51 -11.43
C GLU A 455 20.94 4.26 -11.00
N ASN A 456 22.25 4.23 -11.20
CA ASN A 456 23.06 3.03 -11.01
C ASN A 456 23.93 3.04 -9.75
N ASP A 457 24.32 4.22 -9.24
CA ASP A 457 25.36 4.34 -8.20
C ASP A 457 24.86 5.00 -6.90
N TYR A 458 23.66 5.59 -6.88
CA TYR A 458 23.14 6.22 -5.67
C TYR A 458 22.58 5.21 -4.66
N ASP A 459 23.25 5.09 -3.51
CA ASP A 459 22.90 4.18 -2.42
C ASP A 459 22.52 4.91 -1.11
N GLY A 460 22.61 6.24 -1.07
CA GLY A 460 22.16 7.08 0.04
C GLY A 460 22.89 8.42 0.17
N GLY A 461 22.46 9.23 1.14
CA GLY A 461 23.08 10.53 1.45
C GLY A 461 22.50 11.71 0.66
N ILE A 462 23.35 12.69 0.35
CA ILE A 462 22.97 13.85 -0.46
C ILE A 462 23.59 13.67 -1.84
N TYR A 463 22.75 13.51 -2.87
CA TYR A 463 23.18 13.46 -4.26
C TYR A 463 23.53 14.88 -4.77
N SER A 464 24.65 15.04 -5.49
CA SER A 464 25.17 16.37 -5.91
C SER A 464 25.80 16.37 -7.29
#